data_AF-A0A661MM05-F1
#
_entry.id   AF-A0A661MM05-F1
#
_cell.length_a   1.000
_cell.length_b   1.000
_cell.length_c   1.000
_cell.angle_alpha   90.00
_cell.angle_beta   90.00
_cell.angle_gamma   90.00
#
_symmetry.space_group_name_H-M   'P 1'
#
loop_
_entity.id
_entity.type
_entity.pdbx_description
1 polymer ?
#
loop_
_entity_poly.entity_id
_entity_poly.type
_entity_poly.pdbx_seq_one_letter_code
_entity_poly.pdbx_strand_id
1 'polypeptide(L)'
;MATALSLAVLGCGGGESSVAPAGGGGSGGAGQAGGALVLPGLSFVASAFGFYYPADPETGLNGFNLDDRVSSGDSPAAGECAHDDFVGPDQEPGIDYGFLTIINNPDLREDGKHVFGGFHEGQLVDGVISGAVRNGSMTILLNVQGLDDAQNDDEVTVQIFGSEDSPALGTDNAVLSSATLSVHPDSRFHSEKVQGSVVDGVLIAGPIDLRFPVDIMIVQDEILIHDSWLRIALGDGNFDGTVSGYWDVANIRDIIGVPTTDNGNAANFTIEQFEAGMAAFADGNYDTDTGLCNSFSTMFRFRGLKAFIVTESGPGGAGGSDGSGGTGPIPTPLDQCINDADQAALEAIATDDQSGAAVVGMIAGECPLDACTAELGGVLSDSSEAARNALGDCISQCISDRTGLSAGCTGCYGSIAACSTAFCVAPCLPPNSGSPECASCALENCIDINACTGL
;
A
#
# COMPACT_ATOMS: atom_id res chain seq x y z
N MET A 1 -21.47 14.88 77.63
CA MET A 1 -21.19 14.11 76.41
C MET A 1 -22.25 14.53 75.41
N ALA A 2 -22.11 15.67 74.72
CA ALA A 2 -21.17 15.99 73.63
C ALA A 2 -21.60 15.30 72.31
N THR A 3 -21.90 15.97 71.20
CA THR A 3 -22.14 17.40 70.91
C THR A 3 -22.92 17.45 69.58
N ALA A 4 -23.83 18.42 69.45
CA ALA A 4 -24.44 18.85 68.19
C ALA A 4 -23.46 19.67 67.35
N LEU A 5 -23.69 19.80 66.04
CA LEU A 5 -23.88 21.13 65.39
C LEU A 5 -24.25 21.01 63.91
N SER A 6 -25.39 21.60 63.56
CA SER A 6 -25.66 22.21 62.26
C SER A 6 -25.21 23.68 62.31
N LEU A 7 -24.74 24.26 61.21
CA LEU A 7 -24.88 25.70 60.97
C LEU A 7 -24.79 26.00 59.46
N ALA A 8 -25.78 26.73 58.97
CA ALA A 8 -25.74 27.48 57.73
C ALA A 8 -25.29 28.93 58.01
N VAL A 9 -25.18 29.73 56.94
CA VAL A 9 -25.56 31.16 56.81
C VAL A 9 -24.44 32.17 56.42
N LEU A 10 -24.78 33.01 55.41
CA LEU A 10 -24.26 34.34 54.97
C LEU A 10 -22.86 34.39 54.31
N GLY A 11 -22.59 35.12 53.22
CA GLY A 11 -23.28 36.25 52.57
C GLY A 11 -22.51 37.57 52.79
N CYS A 12 -21.91 38.14 51.73
CA CYS A 12 -21.47 39.54 51.50
C CYS A 12 -20.83 39.59 50.09
N GLY A 13 -21.08 40.49 49.15
CA GLY A 13 -21.77 41.79 49.16
C GLY A 13 -20.85 42.91 48.64
N GLY A 14 -21.10 43.38 47.41
CA GLY A 14 -20.92 44.80 47.02
C GLY A 14 -19.71 45.19 46.15
N GLY A 15 -19.98 45.99 45.09
CA GLY A 15 -18.98 46.87 44.47
C GLY A 15 -19.18 47.20 42.98
N GLU A 16 -20.12 48.09 42.66
CA GLU A 16 -20.28 48.72 41.34
C GLU A 16 -19.05 49.57 40.93
N SER A 17 -18.73 49.62 39.63
CA SER A 17 -18.18 50.82 38.98
C SER A 17 -18.36 50.75 37.46
N SER A 18 -19.20 51.65 36.97
CA SER A 18 -19.47 52.00 35.57
C SER A 18 -18.28 52.68 34.90
N VAL A 19 -17.86 52.22 33.72
CA VAL A 19 -17.37 53.09 32.62
C VAL A 19 -17.69 52.43 31.28
N ALA A 20 -18.54 53.06 30.48
CA ALA A 20 -18.48 53.02 29.01
C ALA A 20 -17.84 54.36 28.58
N PRO A 21 -17.10 54.45 27.45
CA PRO A 21 -17.79 54.42 26.15
C PRO A 21 -16.99 53.82 24.96
N ALA A 22 -17.77 53.60 23.88
CA ALA A 22 -17.43 53.76 22.47
C ALA A 22 -16.44 52.78 21.79
N GLY A 23 -17.03 51.87 21.01
CA GLY A 23 -17.00 51.97 19.55
C GLY A 23 -15.69 51.63 18.83
N GLY A 24 -15.63 50.41 18.29
CA GLY A 24 -14.67 50.03 17.25
C GLY A 24 -15.02 48.64 16.73
N GLY A 25 -15.72 48.56 15.60
CA GLY A 25 -16.10 47.31 14.97
C GLY A 25 -14.88 46.53 14.49
N GLY A 26 -14.78 45.29 14.96
CA GLY A 26 -13.96 44.24 14.36
C GLY A 26 -14.90 43.09 14.04
N SER A 27 -15.22 42.91 12.76
CA SER A 27 -15.98 41.78 12.26
C SER A 27 -15.29 40.48 12.68
N GLY A 28 -16.02 39.62 13.36
CA GLY A 28 -15.59 38.26 13.67
C GLY A 28 -15.33 37.49 12.38
N GLY A 29 -14.06 37.22 12.12
CA GLY A 29 -13.63 36.06 11.36
C GLY A 29 -13.30 34.97 12.36
N ALA A 30 -14.32 34.37 12.97
CA ALA A 30 -14.16 33.08 13.63
C ALA A 30 -14.01 32.04 12.52
N GLY A 31 -12.80 31.90 12.00
CA GLY A 31 -12.41 30.66 11.34
C GLY A 31 -12.47 29.57 12.41
N GLN A 32 -13.56 28.82 12.43
CA GLN A 32 -13.57 27.52 13.09
C GLN A 32 -12.53 26.68 12.35
N ALA A 33 -11.31 26.62 12.90
CA ALA A 33 -10.51 25.42 12.73
C ALA A 33 -11.29 24.31 13.43
N GLY A 34 -12.15 23.60 12.68
CA GLY A 34 -12.74 22.37 13.16
C GLY A 34 -11.57 21.45 13.48
N GLY A 35 -11.38 21.08 14.74
CA GLY A 35 -10.29 20.18 15.12
C GLY A 35 -10.56 18.78 14.60
N ALA A 36 -9.49 18.06 14.27
CA ALA A 36 -9.52 16.71 13.74
C ALA A 36 -10.16 15.83 14.79
N LEU A 37 -11.22 15.15 14.40
CA LEU A 37 -11.93 14.24 15.29
C LEU A 37 -11.42 12.83 15.01
N VAL A 38 -10.91 12.18 16.06
CA VAL A 38 -10.64 10.74 16.00
C VAL A 38 -11.98 10.04 15.76
N LEU A 39 -12.03 9.22 14.71
CA LEU A 39 -13.20 8.41 14.41
C LEU A 39 -13.47 7.46 15.59
N PRO A 40 -14.74 7.30 15.99
CA PRO A 40 -15.09 6.32 17.01
C PRO A 40 -14.83 4.89 16.51
N GLY A 41 -14.73 3.95 17.45
CA GLY A 41 -14.59 2.54 17.15
C GLY A 41 -13.15 2.04 17.10
N LEU A 42 -13.00 0.78 16.72
CA LEU A 42 -11.72 0.12 16.52
C LEU A 42 -11.21 0.45 15.12
N SER A 43 -9.97 0.93 15.03
CA SER A 43 -9.39 1.39 13.77
C SER A 43 -8.06 0.70 13.50
N PHE A 44 -7.78 0.47 12.22
CA PHE A 44 -6.59 -0.22 11.76
C PHE A 44 -6.02 0.44 10.50
N VAL A 45 -4.72 0.30 10.33
CA VAL A 45 -4.01 0.54 9.07
C VAL A 45 -3.58 -0.80 8.49
N ALA A 46 -3.71 -0.96 7.17
CA ALA A 46 -3.24 -2.14 6.48
C ALA A 46 -1.72 -2.28 6.61
N SER A 47 -1.27 -3.48 6.91
CA SER A 47 0.15 -3.88 6.90
C SER A 47 0.48 -4.82 5.74
N ALA A 48 -0.55 -5.41 5.13
CA ALA A 48 -0.45 -6.13 3.87
C ALA A 48 -1.81 -6.12 3.14
N PHE A 49 -1.75 -5.91 1.83
CA PHE A 49 -2.83 -6.11 0.88
C PHE A 49 -2.22 -6.61 -0.43
N GLY A 50 -2.72 -7.72 -0.97
CA GLY A 50 -2.15 -8.39 -2.13
C GLY A 50 -2.96 -9.63 -2.48
N PHE A 51 -2.70 -10.28 -3.61
CA PHE A 51 -3.48 -11.45 -3.99
C PHE A 51 -3.38 -12.56 -2.94
N TYR A 52 -4.46 -13.31 -2.76
CA TYR A 52 -4.45 -14.46 -1.87
C TYR A 52 -3.90 -15.70 -2.59
N TYR A 53 -2.78 -16.23 -2.13
CA TYR A 53 -2.21 -17.48 -2.65
C TYR A 53 -2.48 -18.63 -1.64
N PRO A 54 -3.51 -19.46 -1.87
CA PRO A 54 -3.72 -20.64 -1.04
C PRO A 54 -2.61 -21.66 -1.26
N ALA A 55 -2.12 -22.28 -0.18
CA ALA A 55 -1.13 -23.36 -0.27
C ALA A 55 -1.67 -24.59 -1.02
N ASP A 56 -2.96 -24.88 -0.84
CA ASP A 56 -3.69 -25.92 -1.57
C ASP A 56 -5.16 -25.50 -1.72
N PRO A 57 -5.59 -25.03 -2.91
CA PRO A 57 -6.98 -24.67 -3.17
C PRO A 57 -7.97 -25.80 -2.91
N GLU A 58 -7.56 -27.08 -3.01
CA GLU A 58 -8.44 -28.23 -2.79
C GLU A 58 -8.81 -28.40 -1.31
N THR A 59 -8.04 -27.81 -0.39
CA THR A 59 -8.34 -27.81 1.06
C THR A 59 -9.38 -26.78 1.48
N GLY A 60 -9.84 -25.97 0.53
CA GLY A 60 -10.88 -24.98 0.72
C GLY A 60 -10.35 -23.55 0.89
N LEU A 61 -11.13 -22.59 0.39
CA LEU A 61 -10.79 -21.16 0.42
C LEU A 61 -11.69 -20.41 1.39
N ASN A 62 -11.08 -19.54 2.22
CA ASN A 62 -11.81 -18.61 3.08
C ASN A 62 -12.33 -17.40 2.28
N GLY A 63 -13.18 -17.66 1.29
CA GLY A 63 -13.80 -16.67 0.43
C GLY A 63 -15.30 -16.57 0.64
N PHE A 64 -15.98 -16.06 -0.39
CA PHE A 64 -17.42 -15.90 -0.43
C PHE A 64 -17.97 -16.43 -1.75
N ASN A 65 -19.23 -16.82 -1.69
CA ASN A 65 -20.08 -16.96 -2.86
C ASN A 65 -20.63 -15.58 -3.19
N LEU A 66 -20.06 -14.94 -4.21
CA LEU A 66 -20.32 -13.56 -4.60
C LEU A 66 -21.56 -13.42 -5.48
N ASP A 67 -21.97 -14.47 -6.20
CA ASP A 67 -23.09 -14.44 -7.13
C ASP A 67 -24.31 -15.30 -6.72
N ASP A 68 -24.24 -15.91 -5.54
CA ASP A 68 -25.19 -16.88 -4.97
C ASP A 68 -25.38 -18.15 -5.83
N ARG A 69 -24.35 -18.59 -6.56
CA ARG A 69 -24.41 -19.77 -7.45
C ARG A 69 -23.29 -20.78 -7.17
N VAL A 70 -23.45 -21.94 -7.79
CA VAL A 70 -22.40 -22.96 -7.84
C VAL A 70 -22.16 -23.23 -9.31
N SER A 71 -21.13 -22.60 -9.83
CA SER A 71 -20.74 -22.55 -11.23
C SER A 71 -19.90 -23.76 -11.62
N SER A 72 -20.02 -24.16 -12.88
CA SER A 72 -19.16 -25.19 -13.46
C SER A 72 -18.86 -24.86 -14.92
N GLY A 73 -17.57 -24.88 -15.26
CA GLY A 73 -17.07 -24.54 -16.59
C GLY A 73 -17.57 -25.50 -17.66
N ASP A 74 -17.88 -26.75 -17.29
CA ASP A 74 -18.43 -27.76 -18.19
C ASP A 74 -19.92 -27.51 -18.54
N SER A 75 -20.63 -26.72 -17.74
CA SER A 75 -22.08 -26.47 -17.91
C SER A 75 -22.49 -25.12 -17.32
N PRO A 76 -21.99 -23.99 -17.88
CA PRO A 76 -22.30 -22.66 -17.38
C PRO A 76 -23.81 -22.36 -17.49
N ALA A 77 -24.35 -21.61 -16.52
CA ALA A 77 -25.74 -21.20 -16.58
C ALA A 77 -25.98 -20.16 -17.69
N ALA A 78 -27.26 -19.88 -17.96
CA ALA A 78 -27.60 -18.80 -18.89
C ALA A 78 -27.21 -17.44 -18.28
N GLY A 79 -26.38 -16.68 -19.01
CA GLY A 79 -25.91 -15.37 -18.57
C GLY A 79 -24.71 -15.45 -17.61
N GLU A 80 -23.81 -16.39 -17.85
CA GLU A 80 -22.62 -16.67 -17.04
C GLU A 80 -21.48 -17.10 -17.98
N CYS A 81 -20.23 -16.80 -17.61
CA CYS A 81 -19.06 -17.35 -18.30
C CYS A 81 -18.68 -18.70 -17.73
N ALA A 82 -18.01 -19.53 -18.53
CA ALA A 82 -17.55 -20.83 -18.07
C ALA A 82 -16.43 -20.67 -17.04
N HIS A 83 -16.72 -21.03 -15.79
CA HIS A 83 -15.76 -21.09 -14.69
C HIS A 83 -16.19 -22.14 -13.66
N ASP A 84 -15.24 -22.64 -12.88
CA ASP A 84 -15.51 -23.55 -11.78
C ASP A 84 -15.31 -22.81 -10.45
N ASP A 85 -16.28 -22.96 -9.55
CA ASP A 85 -16.15 -22.42 -8.20
C ASP A 85 -15.28 -23.31 -7.31
N PHE A 86 -14.67 -22.67 -6.33
CA PHE A 86 -13.97 -23.37 -5.27
C PHE A 86 -14.95 -23.82 -4.18
N VAL A 87 -14.45 -24.65 -3.28
CA VAL A 87 -15.12 -24.99 -2.03
C VAL A 87 -14.46 -24.22 -0.90
N GLY A 88 -15.19 -23.95 0.18
CA GLY A 88 -14.60 -23.46 1.40
C GLY A 88 -14.18 -24.58 2.37
N PRO A 89 -13.52 -24.25 3.49
CA PRO A 89 -12.92 -25.23 4.40
C PRO A 89 -13.93 -26.17 5.07
N ASP A 90 -15.20 -25.76 5.19
CA ASP A 90 -16.29 -26.56 5.74
C ASP A 90 -17.10 -27.26 4.63
N GLN A 91 -16.52 -27.36 3.42
CA GLN A 91 -17.14 -27.90 2.21
C GLN A 91 -18.36 -27.10 1.71
N GLU A 92 -18.44 -25.82 2.09
CA GLU A 92 -19.38 -24.88 1.47
C GLU A 92 -19.05 -24.72 -0.03
N PRO A 93 -20.01 -24.93 -0.94
CA PRO A 93 -19.75 -24.79 -2.37
C PRO A 93 -19.90 -23.33 -2.83
N GLY A 94 -19.34 -23.05 -4.00
CA GLY A 94 -19.59 -21.79 -4.71
C GLY A 94 -18.69 -20.65 -4.26
N ILE A 95 -17.44 -20.92 -3.87
CA ILE A 95 -16.51 -19.84 -3.51
C ILE A 95 -15.87 -19.29 -4.78
N ASP A 96 -16.13 -18.01 -5.07
CA ASP A 96 -15.62 -17.34 -6.25
C ASP A 96 -14.15 -16.89 -6.06
N TYR A 97 -13.26 -17.34 -6.95
CA TYR A 97 -11.90 -16.79 -7.08
C TYR A 97 -11.29 -17.07 -8.47
N GLY A 98 -12.02 -16.73 -9.53
CA GLY A 98 -11.63 -16.97 -10.92
C GLY A 98 -10.28 -16.36 -11.28
N PHE A 99 -9.87 -15.24 -10.66
CA PHE A 99 -8.54 -14.66 -10.90
C PHE A 99 -7.39 -15.61 -10.54
N LEU A 100 -7.59 -16.55 -9.61
CA LEU A 100 -6.61 -17.58 -9.27
C LEU A 100 -6.28 -18.48 -10.47
N THR A 101 -7.22 -18.68 -11.39
CA THR A 101 -7.02 -19.44 -12.63
C THR A 101 -6.03 -18.73 -13.57
N ILE A 102 -6.04 -17.39 -13.60
CA ILE A 102 -5.05 -16.61 -14.33
C ILE A 102 -3.68 -16.71 -13.66
N ILE A 103 -3.63 -16.50 -12.33
CA ILE A 103 -2.39 -16.59 -11.56
C ILE A 103 -1.73 -17.96 -11.78
N ASN A 104 -2.50 -19.05 -11.72
CA ASN A 104 -2.00 -20.42 -11.84
C ASN A 104 -2.04 -20.97 -13.27
N ASN A 105 -2.12 -20.11 -14.28
CA ASN A 105 -2.24 -20.55 -15.65
C ASN A 105 -1.00 -21.40 -16.06
N PRO A 106 -1.20 -22.69 -16.45
CA PRO A 106 -0.10 -23.59 -16.75
C PRO A 106 0.49 -23.38 -18.15
N ASP A 107 -0.12 -22.54 -18.99
CA ASP A 107 0.32 -22.29 -20.35
C ASP A 107 1.67 -21.58 -20.33
N LEU A 108 2.59 -22.16 -21.11
CA LEU A 108 3.94 -21.68 -21.27
C LEU A 108 4.12 -21.07 -22.66
N ARG A 109 4.92 -20.01 -22.70
CA ARG A 109 5.43 -19.40 -23.92
C ARG A 109 6.51 -20.31 -24.55
N GLU A 110 6.91 -20.00 -25.79
CA GLU A 110 8.01 -20.69 -26.47
C GLU A 110 9.35 -20.60 -25.71
N ASP A 111 9.54 -19.55 -24.91
CA ASP A 111 10.71 -19.36 -24.06
C ASP A 111 10.69 -20.18 -22.75
N GLY A 112 9.62 -20.95 -22.51
CA GLY A 112 9.46 -21.82 -21.36
C GLY A 112 8.94 -21.13 -20.09
N LYS A 113 8.58 -19.84 -20.15
CA LYS A 113 7.97 -19.12 -19.03
C LYS A 113 6.44 -19.14 -19.09
N HIS A 114 5.78 -19.04 -17.94
CA HIS A 114 4.33 -18.87 -17.86
C HIS A 114 3.90 -17.59 -18.58
N VAL A 115 2.78 -17.66 -19.31
CA VAL A 115 2.22 -16.49 -20.00
C VAL A 115 1.89 -15.39 -19.00
N PHE A 116 1.19 -15.73 -17.92
CA PHE A 116 0.82 -14.80 -16.84
C PHE A 116 1.75 -14.85 -15.64
N GLY A 117 3.03 -15.20 -15.88
CA GLY A 117 4.00 -15.43 -14.83
C GLY A 117 4.17 -14.24 -13.86
N GLY A 118 4.01 -13.00 -14.35
CA GLY A 118 4.13 -11.79 -13.53
C GLY A 118 3.14 -11.65 -12.37
N PHE A 119 2.06 -12.46 -12.37
CA PHE A 119 1.03 -12.49 -11.32
C PHE A 119 1.27 -13.54 -10.23
N HIS A 120 2.25 -14.43 -10.37
CA HIS A 120 2.54 -15.40 -9.31
C HIS A 120 3.08 -14.72 -8.04
N GLU A 121 2.93 -15.41 -6.91
CA GLU A 121 3.48 -14.99 -5.63
C GLU A 121 4.98 -14.63 -5.75
N GLY A 122 5.34 -13.45 -5.24
CA GLY A 122 6.70 -12.92 -5.29
C GLY A 122 7.17 -12.44 -6.66
N GLN A 123 6.29 -12.36 -7.66
CA GLN A 123 6.60 -11.76 -8.97
C GLN A 123 6.24 -10.27 -9.01
N LEU A 124 6.51 -9.62 -10.13
CA LEU A 124 6.44 -8.16 -10.27
C LEU A 124 5.10 -7.57 -9.79
N VAL A 125 3.97 -8.08 -10.26
CA VAL A 125 2.66 -7.48 -9.95
C VAL A 125 2.34 -7.65 -8.46
N ASP A 126 2.64 -8.83 -7.91
CA ASP A 126 2.45 -9.13 -6.49
C ASP A 126 3.30 -8.24 -5.58
N GLY A 127 4.58 -8.10 -5.93
CA GLY A 127 5.55 -7.28 -5.19
C GLY A 127 5.19 -5.80 -5.22
N VAL A 128 4.68 -5.30 -6.35
CA VAL A 128 4.24 -3.91 -6.51
C VAL A 128 3.03 -3.61 -5.62
N ILE A 129 1.98 -4.43 -5.66
CA ILE A 129 0.78 -4.22 -4.84
C ILE A 129 1.13 -4.32 -3.35
N SER A 130 1.90 -5.35 -2.98
CA SER A 130 2.34 -5.55 -1.59
C SER A 130 3.27 -4.43 -1.09
N GLY A 131 4.14 -3.93 -1.97
CA GLY A 131 5.04 -2.81 -1.68
C GLY A 131 4.30 -1.49 -1.50
N ALA A 132 3.27 -1.25 -2.31
CA ALA A 132 2.47 -0.02 -2.27
C ALA A 132 1.81 0.23 -0.90
N VAL A 133 1.42 -0.85 -0.20
CA VAL A 133 0.88 -0.74 1.17
C VAL A 133 1.94 -0.29 2.17
N ARG A 134 3.19 -0.74 1.99
CA ARG A 134 4.27 -0.45 2.93
C ARG A 134 4.86 0.94 2.74
N ASN A 135 5.09 1.36 1.50
CA ASN A 135 5.67 2.68 1.23
C ASN A 135 4.64 3.82 1.29
N GLY A 136 3.34 3.51 1.37
CA GLY A 136 2.26 4.48 1.45
C GLY A 136 1.73 4.94 0.08
N SER A 137 2.21 4.36 -1.02
CA SER A 137 1.60 4.53 -2.36
C SER A 137 0.16 4.03 -2.43
N MET A 138 -0.25 3.16 -1.48
CA MET A 138 -1.60 2.69 -1.28
C MET A 138 -1.88 2.47 0.21
N THR A 139 -2.24 3.53 0.95
CA THR A 139 -2.62 3.40 2.37
C THR A 139 -4.11 3.07 2.51
N ILE A 140 -4.40 1.93 3.14
CA ILE A 140 -5.76 1.44 3.40
C ILE A 140 -6.05 1.48 4.90
N LEU A 141 -7.17 2.10 5.28
CA LEU A 141 -7.63 2.24 6.66
C LEU A 141 -8.96 1.51 6.86
N LEU A 142 -9.08 0.74 7.93
CA LEU A 142 -10.31 0.03 8.31
C LEU A 142 -10.83 0.60 9.63
N ASN A 143 -12.11 0.97 9.66
CA ASN A 143 -12.81 1.40 10.86
C ASN A 143 -14.01 0.48 11.15
N VAL A 144 -14.09 0.00 12.39
CA VAL A 144 -15.16 -0.86 12.90
C VAL A 144 -15.81 -0.16 14.09
N GLN A 145 -17.05 0.28 13.92
CA GLN A 145 -17.85 0.96 14.93
C GLN A 145 -18.87 0.01 15.54
N GLY A 146 -19.24 0.27 16.80
CA GLY A 146 -20.25 -0.53 17.51
C GLY A 146 -19.75 -1.86 18.04
N LEU A 147 -18.45 -2.18 17.92
CA LEU A 147 -17.88 -3.42 18.45
C LEU A 147 -17.88 -3.43 19.99
N ASP A 148 -18.82 -4.16 20.57
CA ASP A 148 -19.02 -4.37 22.00
C ASP A 148 -18.33 -5.66 22.50
N ASP A 149 -18.33 -6.74 21.69
CA ASP A 149 -17.64 -8.01 21.99
C ASP A 149 -16.83 -8.51 20.77
N ALA A 150 -15.50 -8.48 20.90
CA ALA A 150 -14.58 -8.91 19.85
C ALA A 150 -14.63 -10.42 19.53
N GLN A 151 -15.39 -11.22 20.27
CA GLN A 151 -15.63 -12.63 19.95
C GLN A 151 -16.99 -12.84 19.29
N ASN A 152 -18.04 -12.18 19.76
CA ASN A 152 -19.39 -12.38 19.23
C ASN A 152 -20.20 -11.08 19.31
N ASP A 153 -20.44 -10.46 18.16
CA ASP A 153 -21.16 -9.20 18.04
C ASP A 153 -22.17 -9.30 16.90
N ASP A 154 -23.44 -9.00 17.16
CA ASP A 154 -24.51 -9.17 16.18
C ASP A 154 -24.61 -8.00 15.20
N GLU A 155 -24.10 -6.81 15.56
CA GLU A 155 -24.20 -5.62 14.73
C GLU A 155 -22.99 -4.71 14.91
N VAL A 156 -22.13 -4.66 13.89
CA VAL A 156 -21.07 -3.67 13.76
C VAL A 156 -21.22 -2.88 12.46
N THR A 157 -20.72 -1.65 12.45
CA THR A 157 -20.62 -0.84 11.22
C THR A 157 -19.17 -0.79 10.76
N VAL A 158 -18.94 -1.19 9.51
CA VAL A 158 -17.61 -1.20 8.89
C VAL A 158 -17.53 -0.11 7.83
N GLN A 159 -16.38 0.56 7.78
CA GLN A 159 -16.03 1.50 6.72
C GLN A 159 -14.53 1.39 6.40
N ILE A 160 -14.18 1.45 5.12
CA ILE A 160 -12.82 1.44 4.62
C ILE A 160 -12.52 2.80 3.98
N PHE A 161 -11.29 3.28 4.16
CA PHE A 161 -10.81 4.53 3.57
C PHE A 161 -9.46 4.33 2.88
N GLY A 162 -9.25 5.05 1.80
CA GLY A 162 -7.90 5.44 1.36
C GLY A 162 -7.32 6.53 2.27
N SER A 163 -6.01 6.77 2.15
CA SER A 163 -5.29 7.82 2.85
C SER A 163 -4.10 8.30 2.02
N GLU A 164 -3.79 9.60 2.10
CA GLU A 164 -2.55 10.18 1.56
C GLU A 164 -1.39 10.07 2.56
N ASP A 165 -1.68 9.83 3.85
CA ASP A 165 -0.65 9.60 4.85
C ASP A 165 0.04 8.24 4.61
N SER A 166 1.37 8.22 4.67
CA SER A 166 2.15 6.97 4.65
C SER A 166 2.21 6.33 6.05
N PRO A 167 2.07 5.01 6.18
CA PRO A 167 2.29 4.34 7.45
C PRO A 167 3.74 4.51 7.90
N ALA A 168 3.96 4.75 9.20
CA ALA A 168 5.30 4.78 9.76
C ALA A 168 5.90 3.37 9.74
N LEU A 169 7.16 3.24 9.32
CA LEU A 169 7.87 1.97 9.25
C LEU A 169 8.91 1.84 10.36
N GLY A 170 9.10 0.62 10.86
CA GLY A 170 10.18 0.26 11.75
C GLY A 170 11.51 0.11 11.01
N THR A 171 12.59 -0.12 11.76
CA THR A 171 13.93 -0.42 11.20
C THR A 171 13.99 -1.74 10.44
N ASP A 172 12.97 -2.58 10.61
CA ASP A 172 12.74 -3.85 9.93
C ASP A 172 11.78 -3.74 8.73
N ASN A 173 11.45 -2.50 8.33
CA ASN A 173 10.50 -2.21 7.24
C ASN A 173 9.06 -2.68 7.50
N ALA A 174 8.72 -3.01 8.76
CA ALA A 174 7.36 -3.35 9.15
C ALA A 174 6.55 -2.10 9.49
N VAL A 175 5.27 -2.10 9.11
CA VAL A 175 4.32 -1.04 9.51
C VAL A 175 4.22 -0.99 11.03
N LEU A 176 4.32 0.21 11.59
CA LEU A 176 4.21 0.45 13.03
C LEU A 176 2.76 0.59 13.45
N SER A 177 2.41 -0.07 14.55
CA SER A 177 1.09 0.08 15.16
C SER A 177 0.91 1.45 15.83
N SER A 178 -0.33 1.80 16.11
CA SER A 178 -0.77 2.98 16.87
C SER A 178 -0.42 4.32 16.21
N ALA A 179 -0.16 4.33 14.90
CA ALA A 179 -0.05 5.55 14.11
C ALA A 179 -1.40 6.30 14.09
N THR A 180 -1.34 7.62 13.99
CA THR A 180 -2.52 8.44 13.71
C THR A 180 -2.50 8.81 12.24
N LEU A 181 -3.54 8.44 11.51
CA LEU A 181 -3.66 8.58 10.06
C LEU A 181 -4.97 9.30 9.74
N SER A 182 -4.95 10.14 8.72
CA SER A 182 -6.08 10.91 8.25
C SER A 182 -6.78 10.16 7.12
N VAL A 183 -8.10 10.24 7.07
CA VAL A 183 -8.83 9.77 5.88
C VAL A 183 -8.47 10.63 4.67
N HIS A 184 -8.47 10.04 3.47
CA HIS A 184 -8.22 10.78 2.22
C HIS A 184 -9.17 12.00 2.09
N PRO A 185 -8.73 13.16 1.59
CA PRO A 185 -9.60 14.33 1.43
C PRO A 185 -10.76 14.11 0.44
N ASP A 186 -10.49 13.42 -0.66
CA ASP A 186 -11.52 13.02 -1.63
C ASP A 186 -12.37 11.85 -1.10
N SER A 187 -13.66 12.13 -0.91
CA SER A 187 -14.67 11.17 -0.45
C SER A 187 -14.88 9.96 -1.36
N ARG A 188 -14.41 9.98 -2.62
CA ARG A 188 -14.49 8.80 -3.51
C ARG A 188 -13.74 7.60 -2.96
N PHE A 189 -12.69 7.83 -2.18
CA PHE A 189 -11.89 6.79 -1.53
C PHE A 189 -12.43 6.44 -0.14
N HIS A 190 -13.64 6.87 0.19
CA HIS A 190 -14.35 6.46 1.40
C HIS A 190 -15.42 5.49 0.95
N SER A 191 -15.32 4.24 1.40
CA SER A 191 -16.39 3.28 1.14
C SER A 191 -17.70 3.76 1.77
N GLU A 192 -18.81 3.19 1.32
CA GLU A 192 -20.05 3.28 2.08
C GLU A 192 -19.88 2.65 3.47
N LYS A 193 -20.79 2.98 4.39
CA LYS A 193 -20.88 2.29 5.68
C LYS A 193 -21.73 1.06 5.51
N VAL A 194 -21.18 -0.09 5.84
CA VAL A 194 -21.88 -1.38 5.73
C VAL A 194 -22.04 -2.02 7.10
N GLN A 195 -23.08 -2.82 7.26
CA GLN A 195 -23.25 -3.61 8.46
C GLN A 195 -22.45 -4.91 8.36
N GLY A 196 -22.02 -5.41 9.51
CA GLY A 196 -21.38 -6.70 9.65
C GLY A 196 -21.68 -7.31 11.01
N SER A 197 -21.12 -8.49 11.24
CA SER A 197 -21.22 -9.22 12.50
C SER A 197 -19.90 -9.91 12.81
N VAL A 198 -19.63 -10.13 14.09
CA VAL A 198 -18.50 -10.92 14.57
C VAL A 198 -19.02 -12.25 15.11
N VAL A 199 -18.49 -13.37 14.63
CA VAL A 199 -18.79 -14.71 15.13
C VAL A 199 -17.48 -15.44 15.38
N ASP A 200 -17.28 -15.95 16.59
CA ASP A 200 -16.05 -16.63 17.01
C ASP A 200 -14.76 -15.85 16.68
N GLY A 201 -14.82 -14.52 16.82
CA GLY A 201 -13.70 -13.60 16.55
C GLY A 201 -13.48 -13.27 15.07
N VAL A 202 -14.36 -13.72 14.17
CA VAL A 202 -14.30 -13.42 12.73
C VAL A 202 -15.37 -12.39 12.38
N LEU A 203 -14.92 -11.21 11.95
CA LEU A 203 -15.75 -10.17 11.36
C LEU A 203 -16.10 -10.54 9.92
N ILE A 204 -17.40 -10.55 9.61
CA ILE A 204 -17.93 -10.63 8.25
C ILE A 204 -18.69 -9.34 7.98
N ALA A 205 -18.38 -8.66 6.88
CA ALA A 205 -19.05 -7.43 6.46
C ALA A 205 -19.06 -7.29 4.93
N GLY A 206 -20.15 -6.77 4.38
CA GLY A 206 -20.34 -6.61 2.94
C GLY A 206 -21.84 -6.69 2.56
N PRO A 207 -22.17 -6.54 1.26
CA PRO A 207 -21.27 -6.16 0.17
C PRO A 207 -20.84 -4.69 0.27
N ILE A 208 -19.65 -4.35 -0.23
CA ILE A 208 -19.09 -2.98 -0.20
C ILE A 208 -18.23 -2.70 -1.44
N ASP A 209 -18.31 -1.49 -1.98
CA ASP A 209 -17.38 -1.04 -3.03
C ASP A 209 -16.12 -0.43 -2.41
N LEU A 210 -14.97 -0.89 -2.88
CA LEU A 210 -13.65 -0.48 -2.41
C LEU A 210 -12.90 0.25 -3.52
N ARG A 211 -12.33 1.39 -3.16
CA ARG A 211 -11.56 2.23 -4.06
C ARG A 211 -10.30 2.70 -3.37
N PHE A 212 -9.14 2.40 -3.96
CA PHE A 212 -7.85 2.76 -3.40
C PHE A 212 -7.04 3.56 -4.41
N PRO A 213 -6.46 4.71 -4.02
CA PRO A 213 -5.48 5.37 -4.87
C PRO A 213 -4.25 4.47 -4.95
N VAL A 214 -3.68 4.35 -6.14
CA VAL A 214 -2.40 3.69 -6.37
C VAL A 214 -1.52 4.66 -7.14
N ASP A 215 -0.46 5.10 -6.47
CA ASP A 215 0.58 5.94 -7.05
C ASP A 215 1.91 5.18 -7.03
N ILE A 216 2.14 4.41 -8.09
CA ILE A 216 3.37 3.65 -8.32
C ILE A 216 4.01 4.18 -9.60
N MET A 217 5.34 4.22 -9.69
CA MET A 217 6.15 4.77 -10.83
C MET A 217 5.50 4.91 -12.21
N ILE A 218 4.81 3.86 -12.66
CA ILE A 218 4.29 3.72 -14.01
C ILE A 218 2.76 3.88 -14.09
N VAL A 219 2.08 4.05 -12.97
CA VAL A 219 0.62 4.13 -12.83
C VAL A 219 0.22 5.10 -11.72
N GLN A 220 -0.58 6.09 -12.11
CA GLN A 220 -1.35 6.94 -11.21
C GLN A 220 -2.82 6.73 -11.50
N ASP A 221 -3.42 5.78 -10.80
CA ASP A 221 -4.80 5.37 -11.03
C ASP A 221 -5.44 4.88 -9.72
N GLU A 222 -6.61 4.26 -9.82
CA GLU A 222 -7.37 3.76 -8.69
C GLU A 222 -7.74 2.29 -8.89
N ILE A 223 -7.39 1.44 -7.92
CA ILE A 223 -7.93 0.08 -7.86
C ILE A 223 -9.37 0.18 -7.41
N LEU A 224 -10.26 -0.45 -8.17
CA LEU A 224 -11.69 -0.52 -7.89
C LEU A 224 -12.13 -1.98 -7.79
N ILE A 225 -12.64 -2.36 -6.63
CA ILE A 225 -13.16 -3.70 -6.35
C ILE A 225 -14.61 -3.57 -5.91
N HIS A 226 -15.51 -4.13 -6.69
CA HIS A 226 -16.95 -4.04 -6.50
C HIS A 226 -17.52 -5.21 -5.70
N ASP A 227 -18.66 -4.97 -5.05
CA ASP A 227 -19.43 -5.99 -4.32
C ASP A 227 -18.57 -6.83 -3.36
N SER A 228 -17.64 -6.16 -2.69
CA SER A 228 -16.64 -6.82 -1.87
C SER A 228 -17.21 -7.31 -0.54
N TRP A 229 -16.69 -8.42 -0.06
CA TRP A 229 -16.95 -8.98 1.25
C TRP A 229 -15.65 -9.17 2.01
N LEU A 230 -15.67 -8.79 3.30
CA LEU A 230 -14.55 -8.97 4.21
C LEU A 230 -14.81 -10.20 5.07
N ARG A 231 -13.83 -11.09 5.20
CA ARG A 231 -13.76 -12.14 6.24
C ARG A 231 -12.47 -11.98 7.00
N ILE A 232 -12.54 -11.44 8.21
CA ILE A 232 -11.35 -11.01 8.96
C ILE A 232 -11.39 -11.51 10.40
N ALA A 233 -10.36 -12.25 10.80
CA ALA A 233 -10.13 -12.58 12.20
C ALA A 233 -9.58 -11.37 12.96
N LEU A 234 -10.27 -10.95 14.01
CA LEU A 234 -9.87 -9.86 14.89
C LEU A 234 -8.96 -10.41 16.00
N GLY A 235 -7.72 -9.93 16.04
CA GLY A 235 -6.76 -10.22 17.09
C GLY A 235 -6.63 -9.07 18.10
N ASP A 236 -5.73 -9.26 19.07
CA ASP A 236 -5.36 -8.17 19.99
C ASP A 236 -4.47 -7.15 19.26
N GLY A 237 -5.10 -6.06 18.79
CA GLY A 237 -4.41 -4.96 18.12
C GLY A 237 -3.98 -5.24 16.68
N ASN A 238 -4.43 -6.34 16.09
CA ASN A 238 -4.19 -6.69 14.70
C ASN A 238 -5.42 -7.37 14.10
N PHE A 239 -5.42 -7.50 12.78
CA PHE A 239 -6.39 -8.36 12.10
C PHE A 239 -5.73 -9.11 10.95
N ASP A 240 -6.37 -10.20 10.56
CA ASP A 240 -5.88 -11.08 9.52
C ASP A 240 -7.06 -11.74 8.80
N GLY A 241 -7.14 -11.60 7.48
CA GLY A 241 -8.21 -12.22 6.70
C GLY A 241 -8.11 -12.01 5.20
N THR A 242 -9.26 -12.00 4.56
CA THR A 242 -9.45 -11.85 3.12
C THR A 242 -10.49 -10.78 2.78
N VAL A 243 -10.33 -10.20 1.60
CA VAL A 243 -11.33 -9.39 0.91
C VAL A 243 -11.62 -10.09 -0.42
N SER A 244 -12.87 -10.46 -0.66
CA SER A 244 -13.31 -11.07 -1.92
C SER A 244 -14.25 -10.13 -2.64
N GLY A 245 -14.12 -9.94 -3.95
CA GLY A 245 -15.00 -9.07 -4.73
C GLY A 245 -14.67 -9.10 -6.22
N TYR A 246 -15.31 -8.25 -7.01
CA TYR A 246 -15.12 -8.20 -8.45
C TYR A 246 -14.16 -7.09 -8.87
N TRP A 247 -13.11 -7.43 -9.62
CA TRP A 247 -12.18 -6.46 -10.21
C TRP A 247 -12.35 -6.42 -11.73
N ASP A 248 -12.70 -5.24 -12.25
CA ASP A 248 -13.01 -5.06 -13.66
C ASP A 248 -11.80 -5.31 -14.57
N VAL A 249 -12.04 -6.04 -15.67
CA VAL A 249 -11.05 -6.31 -16.72
C VAL A 249 -10.43 -5.01 -17.24
N ALA A 250 -11.25 -3.97 -17.43
CA ALA A 250 -10.80 -2.66 -17.87
C ALA A 250 -9.85 -2.01 -16.85
N ASN A 251 -10.16 -2.09 -15.55
CA ASN A 251 -9.31 -1.51 -14.52
C ASN A 251 -8.00 -2.31 -14.37
N ILE A 252 -8.03 -3.65 -14.45
CA ILE A 252 -6.81 -4.48 -14.48
C ILE A 252 -5.97 -4.16 -15.72
N ARG A 253 -6.60 -3.94 -16.87
CA ARG A 253 -5.92 -3.56 -18.12
C ARG A 253 -5.18 -2.24 -17.96
N ASP A 254 -5.81 -1.24 -17.37
CA ASP A 254 -5.25 0.10 -17.28
C ASP A 254 -4.17 0.21 -16.17
N ILE A 255 -4.30 -0.56 -15.08
CA ILE A 255 -3.33 -0.58 -13.96
C ILE A 255 -2.17 -1.56 -14.21
N ILE A 256 -2.41 -2.69 -14.88
CA ILE A 256 -1.41 -3.75 -15.00
C ILE A 256 -1.09 -4.03 -16.47
N GLY A 257 -2.11 -4.30 -17.28
CA GLY A 257 -1.95 -4.70 -18.68
C GLY A 257 -1.08 -3.73 -19.48
N VAL A 258 -1.58 -2.51 -19.71
CA VAL A 258 -0.92 -1.47 -20.50
C VAL A 258 0.43 -1.03 -19.91
N PRO A 259 0.53 -0.69 -18.60
CA PRO A 259 1.77 -0.17 -18.04
C PRO A 259 2.92 -1.19 -18.09
N THR A 260 2.61 -2.47 -17.85
CA THR A 260 3.65 -3.51 -17.88
C THR A 260 4.04 -3.89 -19.31
N THR A 261 3.13 -3.80 -20.28
CA THR A 261 3.46 -4.07 -21.69
C THR A 261 4.26 -2.93 -22.32
N ASP A 262 3.84 -1.68 -22.06
CA ASP A 262 4.47 -0.49 -22.64
C ASP A 262 5.88 -0.28 -22.06
N ASN A 263 6.09 -0.66 -20.79
CA ASN A 263 7.40 -0.64 -20.15
C ASN A 263 8.23 -1.90 -20.43
N GLY A 264 8.39 -2.23 -21.72
CA GLY A 264 9.29 -3.30 -22.16
C GLY A 264 8.84 -4.72 -21.80
N ASN A 265 7.53 -4.94 -21.62
CA ASN A 265 6.97 -6.22 -21.22
C ASN A 265 7.50 -6.73 -19.86
N ALA A 266 7.43 -5.87 -18.85
CA ALA A 266 7.94 -6.13 -17.50
C ALA A 266 7.26 -7.34 -16.82
N ALA A 267 5.98 -7.60 -17.12
CA ALA A 267 5.20 -8.71 -16.56
C ALA A 267 5.20 -9.99 -17.43
N ASN A 268 5.99 -10.02 -18.51
CA ASN A 268 6.23 -11.17 -19.37
C ASN A 268 5.03 -11.67 -20.22
N PHE A 269 4.04 -10.83 -20.49
CA PHE A 269 2.97 -11.03 -21.49
C PHE A 269 2.87 -9.85 -22.46
N THR A 270 2.46 -10.09 -23.71
CA THR A 270 2.06 -8.99 -24.61
C THR A 270 0.66 -8.50 -24.28
N ILE A 271 0.28 -7.32 -24.75
CA ILE A 271 -1.08 -6.80 -24.54
C ILE A 271 -2.13 -7.70 -25.20
N GLU A 272 -1.83 -8.30 -26.34
CA GLU A 272 -2.73 -9.25 -27.00
C GLU A 272 -2.89 -10.54 -26.21
N GLN A 273 -1.82 -11.03 -25.58
CA GLN A 273 -1.88 -12.18 -24.68
C GLN A 273 -2.70 -11.84 -23.43
N PHE A 274 -2.49 -10.65 -22.87
CA PHE A 274 -3.26 -10.14 -21.75
C PHE A 274 -4.75 -10.06 -22.09
N GLU A 275 -5.12 -9.37 -23.16
CA GLU A 275 -6.52 -9.21 -23.58
C GLU A 275 -7.18 -10.55 -23.90
N ALA A 276 -6.47 -11.47 -24.54
CA ALA A 276 -6.97 -12.82 -24.80
C ALA A 276 -7.19 -13.61 -23.50
N GLY A 277 -6.28 -13.51 -22.53
CA GLY A 277 -6.43 -14.17 -21.24
C GLY A 277 -7.56 -13.57 -20.41
N MET A 278 -7.65 -12.24 -20.33
CA MET A 278 -8.76 -11.57 -19.63
C MET A 278 -10.11 -11.99 -20.21
N ALA A 279 -10.26 -11.99 -21.54
CA ALA A 279 -11.50 -12.39 -22.20
C ALA A 279 -11.83 -13.90 -22.04
N ALA A 280 -10.80 -14.75 -21.90
CA ALA A 280 -10.97 -16.19 -21.78
C ALA A 280 -11.31 -16.63 -20.35
N PHE A 281 -10.81 -15.93 -19.33
CA PHE A 281 -10.89 -16.37 -17.95
C PHE A 281 -11.78 -15.49 -17.05
N ALA A 282 -12.23 -14.32 -17.51
CA ALA A 282 -13.16 -13.50 -16.75
C ALA A 282 -14.45 -14.29 -16.46
N ASP A 283 -14.94 -14.18 -15.23
CA ASP A 283 -16.03 -14.97 -14.67
C ASP A 283 -17.18 -14.12 -14.14
N GLY A 284 -16.93 -12.83 -13.84
CA GLY A 284 -17.93 -11.91 -13.31
C GLY A 284 -18.52 -10.94 -14.34
N ASN A 285 -19.70 -10.41 -14.02
CA ASN A 285 -20.36 -9.35 -14.80
C ASN A 285 -20.57 -9.69 -16.28
N TYR A 286 -21.31 -10.78 -16.53
CA TYR A 286 -21.66 -11.24 -17.88
C TYR A 286 -22.42 -10.18 -18.67
N ASP A 287 -21.89 -9.80 -19.83
CA ASP A 287 -22.54 -8.92 -20.78
C ASP A 287 -23.25 -9.72 -21.87
N THR A 288 -24.58 -9.59 -21.92
CA THR A 288 -25.43 -10.31 -22.87
C THR A 288 -25.25 -9.88 -24.33
N ASP A 289 -24.73 -8.67 -24.56
CA ASP A 289 -24.54 -8.16 -25.92
C ASP A 289 -23.26 -8.70 -26.55
N THR A 290 -22.19 -8.83 -25.76
CA THR A 290 -20.89 -9.34 -26.22
C THR A 290 -20.70 -10.83 -25.96
N GLY A 291 -21.41 -11.38 -24.98
CA GLY A 291 -21.25 -12.76 -24.50
C GLY A 291 -19.98 -12.97 -23.66
N LEU A 292 -19.38 -11.88 -23.15
CA LEU A 292 -18.14 -11.89 -22.37
C LEU A 292 -18.40 -11.42 -20.94
N CYS A 293 -17.56 -11.88 -20.03
CA CYS A 293 -17.49 -11.38 -18.66
C CYS A 293 -16.49 -10.22 -18.59
N ASN A 294 -16.85 -9.19 -17.82
CA ASN A 294 -16.10 -7.94 -17.77
C ASN A 294 -15.39 -7.71 -16.44
N SER A 295 -15.49 -8.65 -15.49
CA SER A 295 -14.75 -8.62 -14.24
C SER A 295 -14.24 -10.00 -13.87
N PHE A 296 -13.29 -10.02 -12.94
CA PHE A 296 -12.84 -11.21 -12.26
C PHE A 296 -13.35 -11.24 -10.84
N SER A 297 -13.84 -12.38 -10.38
CA SER A 297 -13.87 -12.62 -8.94
C SER A 297 -12.44 -12.76 -8.42
N THR A 298 -12.12 -11.95 -7.41
CA THR A 298 -10.78 -11.78 -6.85
C THR A 298 -10.82 -12.00 -5.36
N MET A 299 -9.69 -12.44 -4.80
CA MET A 299 -9.50 -12.56 -3.37
C MET A 299 -8.14 -11.99 -3.00
N PHE A 300 -8.15 -10.99 -2.12
CA PHE A 300 -6.97 -10.36 -1.58
C PHE A 300 -6.74 -10.80 -0.16
N ARG A 301 -5.48 -11.07 0.17
CA ARG A 301 -5.02 -11.15 1.54
C ARG A 301 -5.07 -9.78 2.17
N PHE A 302 -5.67 -9.66 3.35
CA PHE A 302 -5.77 -8.39 4.06
C PHE A 302 -5.31 -8.54 5.51
N ARG A 303 -4.29 -7.79 5.90
CA ARG A 303 -3.78 -7.73 7.28
C ARG A 303 -3.64 -6.29 7.71
N GLY A 304 -3.80 -6.06 9.00
CA GLY A 304 -3.59 -4.72 9.54
C GLY A 304 -3.25 -4.69 11.01
N LEU A 305 -2.80 -3.52 11.44
CA LEU A 305 -2.40 -3.21 12.79
C LEU A 305 -3.25 -2.07 13.31
N LYS A 306 -3.52 -2.07 14.61
CA LYS A 306 -4.33 -1.03 15.25
C LYS A 306 -3.74 0.36 14.99
N ALA A 307 -4.60 1.32 14.69
CA ALA A 307 -4.25 2.71 14.43
C ALA A 307 -5.32 3.65 15.01
N PHE A 308 -5.09 4.95 14.91
CA PHE A 308 -6.09 5.98 15.16
C PHE A 308 -6.40 6.65 13.83
N ILE A 309 -7.67 6.67 13.44
CA ILE A 309 -8.10 7.36 12.22
C ILE A 309 -8.72 8.69 12.61
N VAL A 310 -8.33 9.77 11.95
CA VAL A 310 -8.91 11.10 12.16
C VAL A 310 -9.64 11.58 10.90
N THR A 311 -10.79 12.24 11.11
CA THR A 311 -11.38 13.09 10.07
C THR A 311 -10.49 14.32 9.90
N GLU A 312 -10.40 14.86 8.68
CA GLU A 312 -9.54 16.02 8.41
C GLU A 312 -9.65 17.12 9.49
N SER A 313 -8.49 17.49 10.05
CA SER A 313 -8.17 18.90 10.25
C SER A 313 -6.67 19.15 10.19
N GLY A 314 -6.23 19.82 9.13
CA GLY A 314 -4.90 20.44 9.06
C GLY A 314 -3.73 19.46 9.04
N PRO A 315 -2.53 19.94 8.67
CA PRO A 315 -1.37 19.09 8.39
C PRO A 315 -1.03 18.23 9.60
N GLY A 316 -0.95 16.92 9.35
CA GLY A 316 -0.68 15.88 10.33
C GLY A 316 0.53 16.21 11.19
N GLY A 317 0.36 16.04 12.50
CA GLY A 317 1.41 16.24 13.49
C GLY A 317 2.51 15.19 13.34
N ALA A 318 3.57 15.54 12.62
CA ALA A 318 4.87 14.92 12.82
C ALA A 318 5.25 15.07 14.30
N GLY A 319 5.63 13.95 14.93
CA GLY A 319 5.91 13.84 16.35
C GLY A 319 6.80 14.96 16.90
N GLY A 320 6.36 15.55 18.01
CA GLY A 320 7.03 16.68 18.64
C GLY A 320 8.45 16.37 19.10
N SER A 321 9.36 17.31 18.84
CA SER A 321 10.61 17.47 19.58
C SER A 321 10.76 18.92 20.05
N ASP A 322 10.16 19.23 21.19
CA ASP A 322 10.45 20.46 21.94
C ASP A 322 11.78 20.29 22.68
N GLY A 323 12.79 21.10 22.34
CA GLY A 323 14.07 21.09 23.06
C GLY A 323 15.19 21.98 22.51
N SER A 324 15.12 23.28 22.80
CA SER A 324 16.28 24.16 23.09
C SER A 324 17.42 24.29 22.04
N GLY A 325 17.34 25.37 21.26
CA GLY A 325 18.42 26.34 21.04
C GLY A 325 19.82 25.84 20.66
N GLY A 326 20.10 25.77 19.36
CA GLY A 326 21.45 25.70 18.80
C GLY A 326 21.44 25.96 17.30
N THR A 327 22.00 27.09 16.86
CA THR A 327 22.22 27.40 15.44
C THR A 327 23.29 26.47 14.87
N GLY A 328 22.86 25.41 14.20
CA GLY A 328 23.65 24.53 13.34
C GLY A 328 22.73 23.96 12.26
N PRO A 329 23.24 23.61 11.06
CA PRO A 329 22.39 23.13 9.97
C PRO A 329 21.71 21.82 10.40
N ILE A 330 20.38 21.85 10.43
CA ILE A 330 19.51 20.70 10.66
C ILE A 330 19.47 19.88 9.36
N PRO A 331 19.51 18.53 9.41
CA PRO A 331 19.35 17.69 8.23
C PRO A 331 17.90 17.71 7.75
N THR A 332 17.70 18.10 6.49
CA THR A 332 16.40 18.18 5.82
C THR A 332 16.00 16.80 5.29
N PRO A 333 14.82 16.24 5.62
CA PRO A 333 14.32 15.01 5.00
C PRO A 333 13.57 15.28 3.68
N LEU A 334 13.79 14.41 2.69
CA LEU A 334 12.94 14.07 1.53
C LEU A 334 12.50 15.21 0.58
N ASP A 335 13.48 15.82 -0.12
CA ASP A 335 13.33 16.56 -1.40
C ASP A 335 14.68 16.67 -2.16
N GLN A 336 15.67 15.82 -1.82
CA GLN A 336 17.09 16.14 -2.06
C GLN A 336 17.66 15.86 -3.45
N CYS A 337 16.90 15.26 -4.38
CA CYS A 337 17.43 14.98 -5.71
C CYS A 337 17.27 16.14 -6.70
N ILE A 338 16.49 17.17 -6.35
CA ILE A 338 16.09 18.21 -7.31
C ILE A 338 16.60 19.57 -6.85
N ASN A 339 17.87 19.84 -7.15
CA ASN A 339 18.27 21.21 -7.44
C ASN A 339 18.44 21.36 -8.95
N ASP A 340 18.30 22.59 -9.46
CA ASP A 340 18.35 22.88 -10.90
C ASP A 340 19.60 22.33 -11.61
N ALA A 341 20.71 22.15 -10.87
CA ALA A 341 21.96 21.60 -11.43
C ALA A 341 21.92 20.06 -11.55
N ASP A 342 21.39 19.36 -10.55
CA ASP A 342 21.19 17.91 -10.58
C ASP A 342 20.11 17.54 -11.60
N GLN A 343 19.03 18.32 -11.71
CA GLN A 343 18.01 18.15 -12.74
C GLN A 343 18.60 18.29 -14.15
N ALA A 344 19.39 19.35 -14.41
CA ALA A 344 20.02 19.54 -15.71
C ALA A 344 21.05 18.44 -16.04
N ALA A 345 21.71 17.87 -15.04
CA ALA A 345 22.62 16.73 -15.22
C ALA A 345 21.86 15.43 -15.51
N LEU A 346 20.73 15.19 -14.84
CA LEU A 346 19.85 14.04 -15.11
C LEU A 346 19.22 14.14 -16.50
N GLU A 347 18.70 15.30 -16.90
CA GLU A 347 18.17 15.57 -18.24
C GLU A 347 19.23 15.46 -19.35
N ALA A 348 20.51 15.63 -19.03
CA ALA A 348 21.61 15.43 -19.96
C ALA A 348 22.02 13.95 -20.12
N ILE A 349 21.69 13.11 -19.12
CA ILE A 349 21.99 11.67 -19.09
C ILE A 349 20.80 10.85 -19.61
N ALA A 350 19.57 11.29 -19.32
CA ALA A 350 18.33 10.68 -19.77
C ALA A 350 17.97 11.16 -21.19
N THR A 351 17.62 10.23 -22.08
CA THR A 351 16.91 10.58 -23.32
C THR A 351 15.40 10.62 -23.05
N ASP A 352 14.63 11.42 -23.80
CA ASP A 352 13.18 11.63 -23.64
C ASP A 352 12.31 10.34 -23.56
N ASP A 353 12.86 9.18 -23.92
CA ASP A 353 12.19 7.88 -23.97
C ASP A 353 12.59 6.91 -22.82
N GLN A 354 13.34 7.35 -21.79
CA GLN A 354 13.85 6.47 -20.72
C GLN A 354 13.09 6.61 -19.40
N SER A 355 12.67 5.48 -18.83
CA SER A 355 12.04 5.40 -17.51
C SER A 355 13.05 5.66 -16.37
N GLY A 356 12.56 6.08 -15.20
CA GLY A 356 13.41 6.33 -14.02
C GLY A 356 14.28 5.14 -13.63
N ALA A 357 13.80 3.90 -13.79
CA ALA A 357 14.57 2.68 -13.54
C ALA A 357 15.73 2.48 -14.55
N ALA A 358 15.55 2.88 -15.81
CA ALA A 358 16.64 2.85 -16.80
C ALA A 358 17.73 3.86 -16.45
N VAL A 359 17.34 5.05 -15.97
CA VAL A 359 18.26 6.07 -15.45
C VAL A 359 19.01 5.56 -14.22
N VAL A 360 18.32 4.91 -13.28
CA VAL A 360 18.92 4.28 -12.08
C VAL A 360 19.94 3.21 -12.48
N GLY A 361 19.60 2.31 -13.41
CA GLY A 361 20.50 1.25 -13.88
C GLY A 361 21.74 1.79 -14.62
N MET A 362 21.60 2.88 -15.38
CA MET A 362 22.73 3.56 -16.01
C MET A 362 23.64 4.24 -14.99
N ILE A 363 23.07 5.00 -14.04
CA ILE A 363 23.81 5.70 -12.98
C ILE A 363 24.54 4.70 -12.08
N ALA A 364 23.89 3.59 -11.70
CA ALA A 364 24.52 2.52 -10.94
C ALA A 364 25.63 1.81 -11.75
N GLY A 365 25.47 1.69 -13.07
CA GLY A 365 26.48 1.13 -13.97
C GLY A 365 27.74 1.99 -14.12
N GLU A 366 27.66 3.30 -13.84
CA GLU A 366 28.82 4.20 -13.86
C GLU A 366 29.82 3.90 -12.74
N CYS A 367 29.40 3.27 -11.64
CA CYS A 367 30.31 2.84 -10.58
C CYS A 367 30.39 1.31 -10.47
N PRO A 368 31.40 0.67 -11.08
CA PRO A 368 31.60 -0.76 -10.90
C PRO A 368 31.97 -1.07 -9.45
N LEU A 369 31.43 -2.15 -8.89
CA LEU A 369 31.66 -2.57 -7.49
C LEU A 369 33.15 -2.80 -7.15
N ASP A 370 34.00 -3.00 -8.16
CA ASP A 370 35.45 -3.10 -7.97
C ASP A 370 36.10 -1.79 -7.51
N ALA A 371 35.48 -0.64 -7.77
CA ALA A 371 35.89 0.66 -7.26
C ALA A 371 35.75 0.76 -5.72
N CYS A 372 34.90 -0.07 -5.11
CA CYS A 372 34.62 -0.12 -3.67
C CYS A 372 34.93 -1.49 -3.06
N THR A 373 35.98 -2.17 -3.56
CA THR A 373 36.30 -3.56 -3.19
C THR A 373 36.52 -3.77 -1.68
N ALA A 374 37.08 -2.77 -0.97
CA ALA A 374 37.37 -2.89 0.46
C ALA A 374 36.07 -2.88 1.30
N GLU A 375 35.15 -1.99 0.95
CA GLU A 375 33.85 -1.78 1.56
C GLU A 375 32.88 -2.91 1.20
N LEU A 376 32.94 -3.38 -0.05
CA LEU A 376 32.24 -4.57 -0.53
C LEU A 376 32.63 -5.81 0.31
N GLY A 377 33.92 -6.00 0.58
CA GLY A 377 34.41 -7.06 1.45
C GLY A 377 33.83 -6.99 2.87
N GLY A 378 33.61 -5.78 3.39
CA GLY A 378 32.93 -5.56 4.67
C GLY A 378 31.48 -6.08 4.64
N VAL A 379 30.69 -5.64 3.66
CA VAL A 379 29.27 -6.03 3.54
C VAL A 379 29.10 -7.53 3.34
N LEU A 380 29.95 -8.16 2.53
CA LEU A 380 29.93 -9.61 2.31
C LEU A 380 30.37 -10.43 3.52
N SER A 381 31.08 -9.81 4.48
CA SER A 381 31.60 -10.50 5.66
C SER A 381 30.66 -10.50 6.86
N ASP A 382 29.99 -9.37 7.15
CA ASP A 382 29.11 -9.25 8.33
C ASP A 382 27.79 -8.52 8.07
N SER A 383 27.61 -7.94 6.87
CA SER A 383 26.42 -7.18 6.46
C SER A 383 25.96 -6.13 7.48
N SER A 384 26.87 -5.67 8.34
CA SER A 384 26.57 -4.71 9.40
C SER A 384 26.12 -3.37 8.81
N GLU A 385 25.36 -2.59 9.59
CA GLU A 385 24.98 -1.23 9.20
C GLU A 385 26.22 -0.36 8.89
N ALA A 386 27.28 -0.49 9.69
CA ALA A 386 28.54 0.21 9.44
C ALA A 386 29.18 -0.20 8.10
N ALA A 387 29.18 -1.49 7.76
CA ALA A 387 29.69 -1.97 6.48
C ALA A 387 28.83 -1.49 5.30
N ARG A 388 27.51 -1.52 5.45
CA ARG A 388 26.56 -1.04 4.43
C ARG A 388 26.68 0.46 4.20
N ASN A 389 26.78 1.26 5.26
CA ASN A 389 26.98 2.70 5.14
C ASN A 389 28.33 3.01 4.47
N ALA A 390 29.40 2.31 4.82
CA ALA A 390 30.71 2.50 4.18
C ALA A 390 30.68 2.17 2.68
N LEU A 391 29.99 1.08 2.29
CA LEU A 391 29.82 0.74 0.88
C LEU A 391 28.92 1.76 0.17
N GLY A 392 27.85 2.20 0.81
CA GLY A 392 26.94 3.20 0.28
C GLY A 392 27.65 4.52 0.02
N ASP A 393 28.40 5.02 1.00
CA ASP A 393 29.20 6.24 0.88
C ASP A 393 30.23 6.13 -0.26
N CYS A 394 30.91 4.98 -0.40
CA CYS A 394 31.87 4.76 -1.48
C CYS A 394 31.19 4.81 -2.87
N ILE A 395 30.06 4.13 -3.03
CA ILE A 395 29.32 4.10 -4.30
C ILE A 395 28.74 5.49 -4.61
N SER A 396 28.16 6.17 -3.62
CA SER A 396 27.65 7.55 -3.77
C SER A 396 28.74 8.52 -4.20
N GLN A 397 29.93 8.45 -3.59
CA GLN A 397 31.05 9.30 -3.97
C GLN A 397 31.52 8.98 -5.39
N CYS A 398 31.62 7.70 -5.74
CA CYS A 398 32.04 7.25 -7.06
C CYS A 398 31.07 7.71 -8.17
N ILE A 399 29.75 7.64 -7.91
CA ILE A 399 28.73 8.17 -8.83
C ILE A 399 28.87 9.69 -8.94
N SER A 400 29.03 10.40 -7.82
CA SER A 400 29.17 11.87 -7.81
C SER A 400 30.38 12.32 -8.61
N ASP A 401 31.54 11.68 -8.42
CA ASP A 401 32.78 11.99 -9.13
C ASP A 401 32.68 11.76 -10.65
N ARG A 402 31.85 10.81 -11.09
CA ARG A 402 31.71 10.43 -12.51
C ARG A 402 30.61 11.15 -13.25
N THR A 403 29.48 11.39 -12.59
CA THR A 403 28.28 12.00 -13.18
C THR A 403 28.19 13.51 -12.92
N GLY A 404 28.89 14.01 -11.90
CA GLY A 404 28.78 15.39 -11.44
C GLY A 404 27.55 15.66 -10.58
N LEU A 405 26.74 14.65 -10.26
CA LEU A 405 25.58 14.75 -9.37
C LEU A 405 26.01 15.07 -7.94
N SER A 406 25.18 15.81 -7.21
CA SER A 406 25.45 16.15 -5.80
C SER A 406 25.46 14.92 -4.89
N ALA A 407 26.19 15.02 -3.78
CA ALA A 407 26.23 13.96 -2.76
C ALA A 407 24.85 13.64 -2.16
N GLY A 408 23.92 14.61 -2.18
CA GLY A 408 22.52 14.39 -1.77
C GLY A 408 21.77 13.51 -2.77
N CYS A 409 21.98 13.75 -4.07
CA CYS A 409 21.40 12.94 -5.15
C CYS A 409 22.02 11.54 -5.21
N THR A 410 23.35 11.42 -5.09
CA THR A 410 24.04 10.13 -5.19
C THR A 410 23.96 9.28 -3.93
N GLY A 411 23.64 9.88 -2.78
CA GLY A 411 23.46 9.21 -1.49
C GLY A 411 22.43 8.08 -1.54
N CYS A 412 21.31 8.33 -2.23
CA CYS A 412 20.21 7.38 -2.35
C CYS A 412 20.62 6.14 -3.18
N TYR A 413 21.29 6.35 -4.31
CA TYR A 413 21.79 5.28 -5.17
C TYR A 413 22.85 4.41 -4.50
N GLY A 414 23.79 5.03 -3.77
CA GLY A 414 24.79 4.26 -3.00
C GLY A 414 24.14 3.42 -1.91
N SER A 415 23.13 3.96 -1.22
CA SER A 415 22.37 3.22 -0.20
C SER A 415 21.63 2.01 -0.77
N ILE A 416 20.94 2.17 -1.92
CA ILE A 416 20.29 1.05 -2.63
C ILE A 416 21.31 -0.01 -3.02
N ALA A 417 22.43 0.39 -3.63
CA ALA A 417 23.44 -0.54 -4.11
C ALA A 417 24.09 -1.31 -2.94
N ALA A 418 24.36 -0.64 -1.82
CA ALA A 418 24.89 -1.28 -0.63
C ALA A 418 23.89 -2.24 0.03
N CYS A 419 22.61 -1.87 0.07
CA CYS A 419 21.56 -2.75 0.54
C CYS A 419 21.39 -3.98 -0.36
N SER A 420 21.32 -3.77 -1.68
CA SER A 420 21.18 -4.85 -2.66
C SER A 420 22.36 -5.81 -2.60
N THR A 421 23.55 -5.29 -2.30
CA THR A 421 24.75 -6.11 -2.04
C THR A 421 24.63 -6.92 -0.75
N ALA A 422 23.95 -6.41 0.28
CA ALA A 422 23.78 -7.11 1.55
C ALA A 422 22.70 -8.20 1.51
N PHE A 423 21.57 -7.92 0.86
CA PHE A 423 20.38 -8.78 0.95
C PHE A 423 19.96 -9.41 -0.38
N CYS A 424 20.44 -8.87 -1.50
CA CYS A 424 20.04 -9.28 -2.85
C CYS A 424 21.23 -9.74 -3.70
N VAL A 425 22.37 -10.09 -3.08
CA VAL A 425 23.59 -10.43 -3.81
C VAL A 425 23.40 -11.58 -4.79
N ALA A 426 22.60 -12.59 -4.43
CA ALA A 426 22.37 -13.76 -5.27
C ALA A 426 21.64 -13.41 -6.59
N PRO A 427 20.51 -12.69 -6.58
CA PRO A 427 19.87 -12.23 -7.81
C PRO A 427 20.61 -11.06 -8.49
N CYS A 428 21.34 -10.21 -7.74
CA CYS A 428 21.96 -9.00 -8.27
C CYS A 428 23.43 -9.12 -8.71
N LEU A 429 24.06 -10.30 -8.58
CA LEU A 429 25.47 -10.44 -8.96
C LEU A 429 25.64 -10.23 -10.47
N PRO A 430 26.64 -9.46 -10.94
CA PRO A 430 26.94 -9.35 -12.36
C PRO A 430 27.05 -10.74 -13.04
N PRO A 431 26.45 -10.93 -14.22
CA PRO A 431 25.86 -9.91 -15.10
C PRO A 431 24.39 -9.53 -14.79
N ASN A 432 23.79 -10.05 -13.72
CA ASN A 432 22.35 -9.97 -13.44
C ASN A 432 21.95 -8.73 -12.63
N SER A 433 22.83 -7.74 -12.46
CA SER A 433 22.57 -6.53 -11.68
C SER A 433 21.44 -5.65 -12.24
N GLY A 434 21.03 -5.88 -13.49
CA GLY A 434 19.85 -5.25 -14.11
C GLY A 434 18.72 -6.24 -14.40
N SER A 435 18.72 -7.43 -13.80
CA SER A 435 17.68 -8.43 -14.03
C SER A 435 16.41 -8.14 -13.22
N PRO A 436 15.23 -8.59 -13.67
CA PRO A 436 13.97 -8.43 -12.94
C PRO A 436 14.01 -9.05 -11.54
N GLU A 437 14.76 -10.13 -11.34
CA GLU A 437 14.94 -10.80 -10.05
C GLU A 437 15.76 -9.93 -9.08
N CYS A 438 16.78 -9.23 -9.61
CA CYS A 438 17.53 -8.26 -8.83
C CYS A 438 16.66 -7.07 -8.44
N ALA A 439 15.92 -6.51 -9.41
CA ALA A 439 15.03 -5.39 -9.18
C ALA A 439 13.93 -5.72 -8.16
N SER A 440 13.31 -6.90 -8.26
CA SER A 440 12.27 -7.35 -7.33
C SER A 440 12.82 -7.52 -5.92
N CYS A 441 14.00 -8.14 -5.78
CA CYS A 441 14.65 -8.26 -4.47
C CYS A 441 14.99 -6.89 -3.88
N ALA A 442 15.53 -5.97 -4.69
CA ALA A 442 15.89 -4.62 -4.24
C ALA A 442 14.66 -3.79 -3.84
N LEU A 443 13.55 -3.91 -4.57
CA LEU A 443 12.27 -3.28 -4.22
C LEU A 443 11.69 -3.86 -2.92
N GLU A 444 11.77 -5.17 -2.74
CA GLU A 444 11.23 -5.85 -1.56
C GLU A 444 12.05 -5.59 -0.29
N ASN A 445 13.38 -5.54 -0.42
CA ASN A 445 14.29 -5.57 0.72
C ASN A 445 15.06 -4.27 0.94
N CYS A 446 15.13 -3.38 -0.06
CA CYS A 446 16.18 -2.37 -0.09
C CYS A 446 15.80 -0.91 -0.30
N ILE A 447 14.75 -0.53 -1.04
CA ILE A 447 14.15 0.82 -1.02
C ILE A 447 13.04 1.01 -2.07
N ASP A 448 12.21 2.04 -1.83
CA ASP A 448 11.34 2.73 -2.80
C ASP A 448 12.17 3.60 -3.77
N ILE A 449 12.37 3.12 -5.00
CA ILE A 449 13.16 3.79 -6.03
C ILE A 449 12.67 5.23 -6.33
N ASN A 450 11.39 5.53 -6.06
CA ASN A 450 10.75 6.81 -6.37
C ASN A 450 11.28 7.91 -5.45
N ALA A 451 11.64 7.54 -4.22
CA ALA A 451 12.31 8.44 -3.28
C ALA A 451 13.69 8.90 -3.78
N CYS A 452 14.33 8.15 -4.68
CA CYS A 452 15.64 8.49 -5.24
C CYS A 452 15.58 9.25 -6.56
N THR A 453 14.55 9.05 -7.38
CA THR A 453 14.42 9.73 -8.68
C THR A 453 13.55 10.98 -8.60
N GLY A 454 12.67 11.09 -7.59
CA GLY A 454 11.65 12.14 -7.56
C GLY A 454 10.75 12.11 -8.79
N LEU A 455 10.68 10.94 -9.44
CA LEU A 455 9.91 10.63 -10.65
C LEU A 455 8.83 9.61 -10.31
#